data_AF-A0AAD1F2W7-F1
#
_entry.id   AF-A0AAD1F2W7-F1
#
_cell.length_a   1.000
_cell.length_b   1.000
_cell.length_c   1.000
_cell.angle_alpha   90.00
_cell.angle_beta   90.00
_cell.angle_gamma   90.00
#
_symmetry.space_group_name_H-M   'P 1'
#
loop_
_entity.id
_entity.type
_entity.pdbx_description
1 polymer ?
#
loop_
_entity_poly.entity_id
_entity_poly.type
_entity_poly.pdbx_seq_one_letter_code
_entity_poly.pdbx_strand_id
1 'polypeptide(L)'
;MGAVLPVARRLQLLEWASRHDAWIIEHDYGGEFRYGQRLIDALQSMDTQARVIYVGTFSKALSPQLRLGYLVLPRELVHVFREAKRLTDRHSLRWEQSVLASLIDSGAYERHVRHLRRDNEQRRKALLEAVDQQLRDYGKLVGMAAGLHGVLRLPGLRAEDEAKVQATAL
;
A
#
# COMPACT_ATOMS: atom_id res chain seq x y z
N MET A 1 4.89 -10.28 4.59
CA MET A 1 4.65 -9.10 3.73
C MET A 1 4.47 -9.55 2.28
N GLY A 2 3.68 -8.82 1.49
CA GLY A 2 3.51 -9.07 0.05
C GLY A 2 2.42 -10.07 -0.38
N ALA A 3 1.60 -10.60 0.53
CA ALA A 3 0.49 -11.47 0.15
C ALA A 3 -0.76 -10.63 -0.17
N VAL A 4 -1.38 -10.87 -1.33
CA VAL A 4 -2.66 -10.26 -1.70
C VAL A 4 -3.79 -11.10 -1.10
N LEU A 5 -4.70 -10.49 -0.34
CA LEU A 5 -5.88 -11.18 0.18
C LEU A 5 -6.80 -11.61 -0.99
N PRO A 6 -7.12 -12.91 -1.14
CA PRO A 6 -8.09 -13.38 -2.13
C PRO A 6 -9.49 -12.82 -1.89
N VAL A 7 -10.31 -12.73 -2.94
CA VAL A 7 -11.68 -12.16 -2.89
C VAL A 7 -12.51 -12.82 -1.80
N ALA A 8 -12.51 -14.15 -1.74
CA ALA A 8 -13.26 -14.91 -0.74
C ALA A 8 -12.87 -14.52 0.70
N ARG A 9 -11.58 -14.29 0.95
CA ARG A 9 -11.11 -13.87 2.27
C ARG A 9 -11.49 -12.43 2.61
N ARG A 10 -11.52 -11.55 1.60
CA ARG A 10 -12.02 -10.17 1.76
C ARG A 10 -13.49 -10.15 2.14
N LEU A 11 -14.32 -10.94 1.45
CA LEU A 11 -15.75 -11.07 1.77
C LEU A 11 -15.98 -11.63 3.17
N GLN A 12 -15.25 -12.67 3.57
CA GLN A 12 -15.31 -13.21 4.93
C GLN A 12 -14.92 -12.17 5.99
N LEU A 13 -13.93 -11.32 5.71
CA LEU A 13 -13.50 -10.27 6.63
C LEU A 13 -14.56 -9.18 6.77
N LEU A 14 -15.16 -8.74 5.66
CA LEU A 14 -16.27 -7.77 5.66
C LEU A 14 -17.48 -8.31 6.43
N GLU A 15 -17.86 -9.56 6.18
CA GLU A 15 -18.95 -10.23 6.88
C GLU A 15 -18.67 -10.37 8.38
N TRP A 16 -17.44 -10.77 8.75
CA TRP A 16 -17.03 -10.82 10.14
C TRP A 16 -17.13 -9.45 10.81
N ALA A 17 -16.63 -8.39 10.17
CA ALA A 17 -16.68 -7.04 10.70
C ALA A 17 -18.12 -6.56 10.90
N SER A 18 -18.99 -6.83 9.94
CA SER A 18 -20.43 -6.53 10.04
C SER A 18 -21.09 -7.25 11.23
N ARG A 19 -20.82 -8.56 11.41
CA ARG A 19 -21.39 -9.36 12.51
C ARG A 19 -20.93 -8.93 13.90
N HIS A 20 -19.75 -8.33 14.00
CA HIS A 20 -19.13 -7.96 15.29
C HIS A 20 -19.14 -6.45 15.55
N ASP A 21 -19.83 -5.66 14.71
CA ASP A 21 -19.83 -4.19 14.81
C ASP A 21 -18.39 -3.61 14.82
N ALA A 22 -17.49 -4.23 14.04
CA ALA A 22 -16.08 -3.93 14.05
C ALA A 22 -15.66 -3.07 12.85
N TRP A 23 -14.65 -2.23 13.07
CA TRP A 23 -14.01 -1.42 12.03
C TRP A 23 -12.85 -2.17 11.39
N ILE A 24 -12.76 -2.11 10.06
CA ILE A 24 -11.58 -2.55 9.30
C ILE A 24 -10.79 -1.31 8.89
N ILE A 25 -9.51 -1.25 9.25
CA ILE A 25 -8.59 -0.22 8.75
C ILE A 25 -7.83 -0.81 7.55
N GLU A 26 -8.19 -0.36 6.35
CA GLU A 26 -7.51 -0.72 5.12
C GLU A 26 -6.45 0.33 4.78
N HIS A 27 -5.18 0.01 5.02
CA HIS A 27 -4.07 0.87 4.63
C HIS A 27 -3.47 0.42 3.29
N ASP A 28 -3.97 1.01 2.19
CA ASP A 28 -3.45 0.73 0.84
C ASP A 28 -2.31 1.71 0.49
N TYR A 29 -1.10 1.33 0.88
CA TYR A 29 0.12 2.08 0.59
C TYR A 29 0.71 1.81 -0.80
N GLY A 30 0.10 0.93 -1.61
CA GLY A 30 0.67 0.41 -2.85
C GLY A 30 -0.31 0.30 -4.01
N GLY A 31 -1.55 0.75 -3.85
CA GLY A 31 -2.64 0.58 -4.81
C GLY A 31 -2.37 1.19 -6.19
N GLU A 32 -1.54 2.23 -6.23
CA GLU A 32 -1.13 2.92 -7.45
C GLU A 32 -0.06 2.14 -8.23
N PHE A 33 0.69 1.27 -7.55
CA PHE A 33 1.82 0.50 -8.06
C PHE A 33 1.45 -0.97 -8.26
N ARG A 34 0.45 -1.20 -9.11
CA ARG A 34 -0.06 -2.53 -9.44
C ARG A 34 0.53 -3.00 -10.77
N TYR A 35 1.18 -4.16 -10.79
CA TYR A 35 1.86 -4.68 -11.97
C TYR A 35 1.14 -5.91 -12.54
N GLY A 36 0.84 -5.90 -13.84
CA GLY A 36 0.20 -7.03 -14.51
C GLY A 36 -1.33 -7.09 -14.33
N GLN A 37 -1.86 -8.27 -13.99
CA GLN A 37 -3.29 -8.64 -14.01
C GLN A 37 -4.21 -7.72 -13.19
N ARG A 38 -5.50 -7.71 -13.55
CA ARG A 38 -6.57 -6.98 -12.84
C ARG A 38 -6.66 -7.50 -11.40
N LEU A 39 -6.12 -6.75 -10.47
CA LEU A 39 -6.16 -7.07 -9.05
C LEU A 39 -7.56 -6.85 -8.49
N ILE A 40 -7.81 -7.57 -7.40
CA ILE A 40 -9.05 -7.54 -6.63
C ILE A 40 -9.27 -6.13 -6.06
N ASP A 41 -10.47 -5.60 -6.27
CA ASP A 41 -10.93 -4.30 -5.79
C ASP A 41 -10.67 -4.12 -4.29
N ALA A 42 -10.34 -2.90 -3.84
CA ALA A 42 -10.09 -2.58 -2.43
C ALA A 42 -11.26 -3.06 -1.54
N LEU A 43 -10.98 -3.40 -0.28
CA LEU A 43 -12.04 -3.76 0.67
C LEU A 43 -13.09 -2.65 0.74
N GLN A 44 -12.65 -1.39 0.76
CA GLN A 44 -13.54 -0.23 0.78
C GLN A 44 -14.51 -0.20 -0.41
N SER A 45 -14.09 -0.61 -1.60
CA SER A 45 -14.98 -0.68 -2.77
C SER A 45 -15.93 -1.87 -2.76
N MET A 46 -15.64 -2.90 -1.96
CA MET A 46 -16.50 -4.08 -1.79
C MET A 46 -17.45 -3.94 -0.59
N ASP A 47 -17.24 -2.93 0.24
CA ASP A 47 -17.93 -2.75 1.51
C ASP A 47 -19.31 -2.09 1.32
N THR A 48 -20.36 -2.89 1.55
CA THR A 48 -21.75 -2.44 1.48
C THR A 48 -22.32 -2.02 2.84
N GLN A 49 -21.58 -2.26 3.92
CA GLN A 49 -22.01 -2.02 5.30
C GLN A 49 -21.29 -0.83 5.95
N ALA A 50 -20.47 -0.11 5.17
CA ALA A 50 -19.69 1.03 5.60
C ALA A 50 -18.89 0.74 6.88
N ARG A 51 -18.16 -0.38 6.92
CA ARG A 51 -17.26 -0.85 7.99
C ARG A 51 -15.77 -0.67 7.70
N VAL A 52 -15.40 -0.19 6.51
CA VAL A 52 -14.01 0.02 6.12
C VAL A 52 -13.61 1.49 6.23
N ILE A 53 -12.54 1.75 6.99
CA ILE A 53 -11.78 3.01 7.00
C ILE A 53 -10.60 2.82 6.06
N TYR A 54 -10.63 3.46 4.90
CA TYR A 54 -9.54 3.39 3.93
C TYR A 54 -8.52 4.51 4.18
N VAL A 55 -7.25 4.15 4.18
CA VAL A 55 -6.11 5.05 4.44
C VAL A 55 -5.20 5.05 3.22
N GLY A 56 -5.05 6.22 2.60
CA GLY A 56 -4.18 6.44 1.46
C GLY A 56 -3.09 7.48 1.71
N THR A 57 -2.04 7.45 0.90
CA THR A 57 -0.91 8.40 0.98
C THR A 57 -0.38 8.78 -0.39
N PHE A 58 0.13 10.00 -0.53
CA PHE A 58 0.84 10.46 -1.73
C PHE A 58 2.36 10.26 -1.64
N SER A 59 2.86 9.71 -0.52
CA SER A 59 4.30 9.64 -0.22
C SER A 59 5.12 8.82 -1.23
N LYS A 60 4.51 7.79 -1.82
CA LYS A 60 5.20 6.88 -2.76
C LYS A 60 5.12 7.35 -4.20
N ALA A 61 4.04 8.04 -4.57
CA ALA A 61 3.87 8.63 -5.89
C ALA A 61 4.61 9.97 -6.03
N LEU A 62 4.67 10.79 -4.97
CA LEU A 62 5.26 12.13 -5.03
C LEU A 62 6.49 12.24 -4.15
N SER A 63 6.30 12.33 -2.83
CA SER A 63 7.40 12.49 -1.89
C SER A 63 6.91 12.30 -0.45
N PRO A 64 7.65 11.59 0.41
CA PRO A 64 7.32 11.49 1.84
C PRO A 64 7.46 12.82 2.58
N GLN A 65 8.20 13.80 2.05
CA GLN A 65 8.36 15.12 2.63
C GLN A 65 7.08 15.97 2.52
N LEU A 66 6.15 15.64 1.61
CA LEU A 66 4.86 16.34 1.50
C LEU A 66 3.96 16.12 2.72
N ARG A 67 4.13 15.00 3.43
CA ARG A 67 3.29 14.62 4.59
C ARG A 67 1.79 14.63 4.28
N LEU A 68 1.40 14.33 3.03
CA LEU A 68 0.02 14.27 2.59
C LEU A 68 -0.50 12.83 2.53
N GLY A 69 -1.64 12.63 3.18
CA GLY A 69 -2.44 11.41 3.11
C GLY A 69 -3.92 11.75 3.25
N TYR A 70 -4.78 10.77 3.02
CA TYR A 70 -6.22 10.93 3.05
C TYR A 70 -6.89 9.72 3.69
N LEU A 71 -8.11 9.94 4.18
CA LEU A 71 -8.99 8.92 4.72
C LEU A 71 -10.29 8.90 3.91
N VAL A 72 -10.76 7.72 3.54
CA VAL A 72 -12.15 7.53 3.12
C VAL A 72 -12.88 6.91 4.31
N LEU A 73 -13.82 7.67 4.87
CA LEU A 73 -14.48 7.34 6.12
C LEU A 73 -15.96 7.02 5.89
N PRO A 74 -16.51 6.05 6.64
CA PRO A 74 -17.95 5.95 6.89
C PRO A 74 -18.51 7.30 7.36
N ARG A 75 -19.70 7.67 6.88
CA ARG A 75 -20.29 8.99 7.11
C ARG A 75 -20.39 9.35 8.60
N GLU A 76 -20.70 8.38 9.44
CA GLU A 76 -20.82 8.55 10.90
C GLU A 76 -19.49 8.90 11.59
N LEU A 77 -18.35 8.50 11.01
CA LEU A 77 -17.03 8.77 11.58
C LEU A 77 -16.46 10.13 11.15
N VAL A 78 -17.00 10.76 10.11
CA VAL A 78 -16.46 12.01 9.55
C VAL A 78 -16.36 13.11 10.60
N HIS A 79 -17.41 13.31 11.41
CA HIS A 79 -17.42 14.36 12.42
C HIS A 79 -16.36 14.10 13.50
N VAL A 80 -16.30 12.87 14.03
CA VAL A 80 -15.37 12.50 15.10
C VAL A 80 -13.92 12.63 14.63
N PHE A 81 -13.60 12.17 13.43
CA PHE A 81 -12.25 12.30 12.87
C PHE A 81 -11.88 13.75 12.58
N ARG A 82 -12.82 14.58 12.13
CA ARG A 82 -12.58 16.01 11.93
C ARG A 82 -12.25 16.71 13.24
N GLU A 83 -12.99 16.42 14.32
CA GLU A 83 -12.69 16.98 15.64
C GLU A 83 -11.36 16.47 16.19
N ALA A 84 -11.06 15.18 16.03
CA ALA A 84 -9.76 14.62 16.40
C ALA A 84 -8.61 15.32 15.65
N LYS A 85 -8.70 15.46 14.33
CA LYS A 85 -7.75 16.22 13.50
C LYS A 85 -7.58 17.65 14.00
N ARG A 86 -8.69 18.34 14.28
CA ARG A 86 -8.69 19.72 14.77
C ARG A 86 -7.93 19.87 16.09
N LEU A 87 -8.11 18.90 17.00
CA LEU A 87 -7.45 18.86 18.31
C LEU A 87 -5.97 18.46 18.22
N THR A 88 -5.60 17.62 17.25
CA THR A 88 -4.21 17.13 17.09
C THR A 88 -3.30 18.12 16.37
N ASP A 89 -3.67 18.59 15.18
CA ASP A 89 -2.78 19.40 14.34
C ASP A 89 -3.49 20.56 13.61
N ARG A 90 -4.79 20.77 13.90
CA ARG A 90 -5.69 21.75 13.29
C ARG A 90 -5.95 21.52 11.80
N HIS A 91 -4.91 21.59 10.96
CA HIS A 91 -5.02 21.40 9.52
C HIS A 91 -3.70 20.93 8.91
N SER A 92 -3.79 20.22 7.78
CA SER A 92 -2.63 19.91 6.95
C SER A 92 -2.13 21.15 6.20
N LEU A 93 -0.93 21.08 5.61
CA LEU A 93 -0.31 22.20 4.90
C LEU A 93 -1.17 22.61 3.69
N ARG A 94 -1.57 23.89 3.63
CA ARG A 94 -2.58 24.37 2.66
C ARG A 94 -2.03 24.46 1.24
N TRP A 95 -0.80 24.93 1.09
CA TRP A 95 -0.19 25.14 -0.23
C TRP A 95 0.02 23.82 -0.98
N GLU A 96 0.52 22.81 -0.29
CA GLU A 96 0.75 21.46 -0.81
C GLU A 96 -0.56 20.81 -1.22
N GLN A 97 -1.65 21.02 -0.46
CA GLN A 97 -2.98 20.57 -0.86
C GLN A 97 -3.48 21.28 -2.12
N SER A 98 -3.28 22.60 -2.25
CA SER A 98 -3.69 23.36 -3.44
C SER A 98 -2.90 22.97 -4.69
N VAL A 99 -1.59 22.72 -4.55
CA VAL A 99 -0.75 22.24 -5.64
C VAL A 99 -1.17 20.83 -6.05
N LEU A 100 -1.40 19.94 -5.08
CA LEU A 100 -1.87 18.58 -5.35
C LEU A 100 -3.23 18.58 -6.06
N ALA A 101 -4.17 19.42 -5.61
CA ALA A 101 -5.46 19.57 -6.28
C ALA A 101 -5.29 19.99 -7.75
N SER A 102 -4.45 21.00 -8.02
CA SER A 102 -4.14 21.42 -9.40
C SER A 102 -3.51 20.30 -10.25
N LEU A 103 -2.65 19.46 -9.65
CA LEU A 103 -2.05 18.31 -10.34
C LEU A 103 -3.07 17.23 -10.70
N ILE A 104 -4.04 16.99 -9.81
CA ILE A 104 -5.14 16.04 -10.05
C ILE A 104 -6.08 16.60 -11.13
N ASP A 105 -6.55 17.85 -10.97
CA ASP A 105 -7.50 18.47 -11.91
C ASP A 105 -6.94 18.57 -13.34
N SER A 106 -5.63 18.79 -13.49
CA SER A 106 -4.95 18.83 -14.79
C SER A 106 -4.62 17.43 -15.38
N GLY A 107 -4.92 16.36 -14.65
CA GLY A 107 -4.55 14.99 -15.00
C GLY A 107 -3.05 14.69 -14.92
N ALA A 108 -2.25 15.62 -14.39
CA ALA A 108 -0.80 15.50 -14.31
C ALA A 108 -0.39 14.41 -13.32
N TYR A 109 -1.14 14.28 -12.22
CA TYR A 109 -0.93 13.23 -11.23
C TYR A 109 -1.03 11.83 -11.84
N GLU A 110 -2.10 11.57 -12.61
CA GLU A 110 -2.34 10.26 -13.24
C GLU A 110 -1.32 9.96 -14.34
N ARG A 111 -0.85 10.97 -15.07
CA ARG A 111 0.27 10.81 -16.02
C ARG A 111 1.55 10.43 -15.29
N HIS A 112 1.86 11.12 -14.19
CA HIS A 112 3.03 10.85 -13.35
C HIS A 112 3.01 9.45 -12.75
N VAL A 113 1.90 9.04 -12.12
CA VAL A 113 1.73 7.69 -11.57
C VAL A 113 1.90 6.61 -12.64
N ARG A 114 1.34 6.82 -13.84
CA ARG A 114 1.53 5.87 -14.97
C ARG A 114 2.98 5.75 -15.39
N HIS A 115 3.73 6.86 -15.40
CA HIS A 115 5.16 6.85 -15.69
C HIS A 115 5.94 6.08 -14.61
N LEU A 116 5.75 6.42 -13.33
CA LEU A 116 6.39 5.72 -12.21
C LEU A 116 6.08 4.22 -12.21
N ARG A 117 4.86 3.82 -12.57
CA ARG A 117 4.50 2.41 -12.66
C ARG A 117 5.28 1.67 -13.75
N ARG A 118 5.54 2.31 -14.90
CA ARG A 118 6.36 1.71 -15.97
C ARG A 118 7.81 1.53 -15.51
N ASP A 119 8.37 2.55 -14.88
CA ASP A 119 9.76 2.52 -14.41
C ASP A 119 9.95 1.48 -13.32
N ASN A 120 9.02 1.38 -12.37
CA ASN A 120 9.09 0.36 -11.33
C ASN A 120 8.82 -1.05 -11.89
N GLU A 121 8.03 -1.21 -12.95
CA GLU A 121 7.88 -2.52 -13.61
C GLU A 121 9.20 -2.99 -14.24
N GLN A 122 9.96 -2.09 -14.86
CA GLN A 122 11.28 -2.40 -15.40
C GLN A 122 12.25 -2.82 -14.30
N ARG A 123 12.29 -2.06 -13.19
CA ARG A 123 13.11 -2.40 -12.01
C ARG A 123 12.71 -3.74 -11.41
N ARG A 124 11.40 -4.01 -11.30
CA ARG A 124 10.85 -5.26 -10.81
C ARG A 124 11.28 -6.45 -11.67
N LYS A 125 11.20 -6.32 -13.00
CA LYS A 125 11.64 -7.34 -13.94
C LYS A 125 13.14 -7.63 -13.79
N ALA A 126 13.97 -6.58 -13.75
CA ALA A 126 15.42 -6.73 -13.56
C ALA A 126 15.76 -7.43 -12.23
N LEU A 127 15.06 -7.10 -11.14
CA LEU A 127 15.24 -7.76 -9.85
C LEU A 127 14.83 -9.24 -9.89
N LEU A 128 13.71 -9.57 -10.55
CA LEU A 128 13.27 -10.96 -10.71
C LEU A 128 14.30 -11.78 -11.49
N GLU A 129 14.81 -11.24 -12.59
CA GLU A 129 15.82 -11.90 -13.43
C GLU A 129 17.13 -12.10 -12.66
N ALA A 130 17.60 -11.08 -11.94
CA ALA A 130 18.82 -11.19 -11.14
C ALA A 130 18.70 -12.23 -10.02
N VAL A 131 17.57 -12.27 -9.31
CA VAL A 131 17.34 -13.27 -8.26
C VAL A 131 17.23 -14.68 -8.84
N ASP A 132 16.56 -14.85 -9.98
CA ASP A 132 16.46 -16.16 -10.62
C ASP A 132 17.81 -16.68 -11.13
N GLN A 133 18.69 -15.78 -11.60
CA GLN A 133 20.02 -16.15 -12.08
C GLN A 133 21.01 -16.43 -10.95
N GLN A 134 20.98 -15.64 -9.88
CA GLN A 134 22.03 -15.63 -8.86
C GLN A 134 21.64 -16.37 -7.57
N LEU A 135 20.33 -16.44 -7.26
CA LEU A 135 19.84 -16.85 -5.94
C LEU A 135 18.77 -17.94 -5.99
N ARG A 136 18.49 -18.52 -7.16
CA ARG A 136 17.48 -19.56 -7.37
C ARG A 136 17.63 -20.76 -6.42
N ASP A 137 18.86 -21.18 -6.18
CA ASP A 137 19.13 -22.36 -5.33
C ASP A 137 19.06 -22.04 -3.83
N TYR A 138 19.09 -20.76 -3.47
CA TYR A 138 19.11 -20.30 -2.08
C TYR A 138 17.73 -19.84 -1.61
N GLY A 139 16.85 -19.44 -2.52
CA GLY A 139 15.55 -18.91 -2.13
C GLY A 139 14.61 -18.51 -3.27
N LYS A 140 13.45 -18.00 -2.86
CA LYS A 140 12.39 -17.57 -3.77
C LYS A 140 11.88 -16.18 -3.42
N LEU A 141 11.88 -15.29 -4.39
CA LEU A 141 11.28 -13.97 -4.27
C LEU A 141 9.75 -14.07 -4.38
N VAL A 142 9.05 -13.54 -3.39
CA VAL A 142 7.58 -13.51 -3.34
C VAL A 142 7.07 -12.10 -3.08
N GLY A 143 5.79 -11.88 -3.38
CA GLY A 143 5.08 -10.65 -3.00
C GLY A 143 5.33 -9.42 -3.88
N MET A 144 5.87 -9.61 -5.08
CA MET A 144 6.10 -8.52 -6.04
C MET A 144 5.00 -8.37 -7.09
N ALA A 145 3.75 -8.68 -6.74
CA ALA A 145 2.61 -8.46 -7.65
C ALA A 145 2.08 -7.01 -7.58
N ALA A 146 2.30 -6.33 -6.46
CA ALA A 146 1.92 -4.94 -6.24
C ALA A 146 2.85 -4.27 -5.22
N GLY A 147 2.88 -2.95 -5.22
CA GLY A 147 3.70 -2.14 -4.34
C GLY A 147 5.13 -1.92 -4.85
N LEU A 148 6.06 -1.70 -3.92
CA LEU A 148 7.45 -1.35 -4.21
C LEU A 148 8.45 -2.24 -3.46
N HIS A 149 8.00 -3.40 -2.98
CA HIS A 149 8.84 -4.32 -2.19
C HIS A 149 8.59 -5.78 -2.60
N GLY A 150 9.58 -6.61 -2.35
CA GLY A 150 9.51 -8.06 -2.44
C GLY A 150 10.09 -8.70 -1.19
N VAL A 151 9.77 -9.97 -0.96
CA VAL A 151 10.30 -10.76 0.14
C VAL A 151 11.07 -11.93 -0.45
N LEU A 152 12.39 -11.95 -0.27
CA LEU A 152 13.18 -13.13 -0.59
C LEU A 152 13.08 -14.12 0.56
N ARG A 153 12.46 -15.27 0.32
CA ARG A 153 12.41 -16.37 1.29
C ARG A 153 13.65 -17.23 1.10
N LEU A 154 14.44 -17.38 2.16
CA LEU A 154 15.66 -18.18 2.20
C LEU A 154 15.42 -19.39 3.13
N PRO A 155 15.00 -20.56 2.60
CA PRO A 155 14.61 -21.71 3.44
C PRO A 155 15.76 -22.27 4.30
N GLY A 156 17.00 -22.03 3.87
CA GLY A 156 18.20 -22.45 4.60
C GLY A 156 18.56 -21.58 5.80
N LEU A 157 17.84 -20.47 6.04
CA LEU A 157 18.08 -19.58 7.17
C LEU A 157 16.91 -19.61 8.14
N ARG A 158 17.22 -19.73 9.43
CA ARG A 158 16.23 -19.62 10.52
C ARG A 158 16.32 -18.24 11.15
N ALA A 159 15.27 -17.87 11.90
CA ALA A 159 15.23 -16.57 12.57
C ALA A 159 16.43 -16.35 13.52
N GLU A 160 16.91 -17.40 14.17
CA GLU A 160 18.10 -17.36 15.03
C GLU A 160 19.42 -17.06 14.28
N ASP A 161 19.44 -17.24 12.96
CA ASP A 161 20.61 -16.95 12.13
C ASP A 161 20.71 -15.46 11.74
N GLU A 162 19.69 -14.64 12.05
CA GLU A 162 19.61 -13.23 11.66
C GLU A 162 20.83 -12.42 12.11
N ALA A 163 21.26 -12.57 13.37
CA ALA A 163 22.41 -11.83 13.90
C ALA A 163 23.71 -12.16 13.16
N LYS A 164 23.90 -13.43 12.74
CA LYS A 164 25.08 -13.86 11.97
C LYS A 164 25.06 -13.26 10.58
N VAL A 165 23.89 -13.27 9.93
CA VAL A 165 23.69 -12.67 8.60
C VAL A 165 23.96 -11.17 8.64
N GLN A 166 23.42 -10.45 9.63
CA GLN A 166 23.67 -9.02 9.81
C GLN A 166 25.16 -8.71 10.02
N ALA A 167 25.85 -9.51 10.85
CA ALA A 167 27.28 -9.34 11.10
C ALA A 167 28.16 -9.56 9.87
N THR A 168 27.70 -10.35 8.89
CA THR A 168 28.45 -10.67 7.67
C THR A 168 28.16 -9.66 6.54
N ALA A 169 27.11 -8.85 6.68
CA ALA A 169 26.68 -7.88 5.67
C ALA A 169 27.31 -6.47 5.83
N LEU A 170 28.12 -6.27 6.88
CA LEU A 170 28.93 -5.07 7.15
C LEU A 170 30.40 -5.34 6.83
#